data_AF-A0A969DX58-F1
#
_entry.id   AF-A0A969DX58-F1
#
_cell.length_a   1.000
_cell.length_b   1.000
_cell.length_c   1.000
_cell.angle_alpha   90.00
_cell.angle_beta   90.00
_cell.angle_gamma   90.00
#
_symmetry.space_group_name_H-M   'P 1'
#
loop_
_entity.id
_entity.type
_entity.pdbx_description
1 polymer ?
#
loop_
_entity_poly.entity_id
_entity_poly.type
_entity_poly.pdbx_seq_one_letter_code
_entity_poly.pdbx_strand_id
1 'polypeptide(L)'
;MSAQQRNKIATLSQGELEALAVPELKALCRGVVTGYSRLKKSEIVDALIEATAAERQLAALGVQAQDIEATATADAIRESISVDTGDFVQRIVKQLEGVAVEHWDGQKFGPEIFSAIPAIGAQITSYLDQLPGHDGKAAVTHRLRIRTHIMNGLRDSVEGMEGSIYQNALRSCLQLLEKHVTVALAEATREKKVTGSRNLAERQKASGRAFDFSPLYEWASEIFETIEDRSPRQWKPVAIALLIATGRRPAELLCSDTKLEATGEYALSFTGQLKAKGQAGEFFEAHPSYEIPSLFPAAQVVTAYQWLQATENQSDDPARAHRLHSGNLSKELAKQRILWGYGERKALTCKGLRAIYAKVSHANHRAQSANPQQETAYIAGILGHGRADIMGADTSTPAAYQADFEITEGWEILPTGMMPEPPTTAELREMAVAVLSK
;
A
#
# COMPACT_ATOMS: atom_id res chain seq x y z
N MET A 1 14.74 -28.85 10.16
CA MET A 1 16.17 -28.45 10.17
C MET A 1 16.49 -27.24 9.28
N SER A 2 15.70 -26.89 8.24
CA SER A 2 16.07 -25.81 7.31
C SER A 2 16.10 -24.40 7.92
N ALA A 3 15.16 -24.03 8.80
CA ALA A 3 15.05 -22.65 9.31
C ALA A 3 16.21 -22.21 10.23
N GLN A 4 16.56 -23.02 11.24
CA GLN A 4 17.71 -22.73 12.13
C GLN A 4 19.03 -22.64 11.35
N GLN A 5 19.19 -23.50 10.34
CA GLN A 5 20.39 -23.49 9.50
C GLN A 5 20.44 -22.26 8.60
N ARG A 6 19.32 -21.83 8.01
CA ARG A 6 19.22 -20.57 7.24
C ARG A 6 19.55 -19.35 8.09
N ASN A 7 19.04 -19.29 9.32
CA ASN A 7 19.37 -18.20 10.26
C ASN A 7 20.86 -18.16 10.61
N LYS A 8 21.46 -19.33 10.89
CA LYS A 8 22.91 -19.42 11.14
C LYS A 8 23.74 -18.94 9.96
N ILE A 9 23.32 -19.26 8.73
CA ILE A 9 24.00 -18.79 7.52
C ILE A 9 23.82 -17.28 7.34
N ALA A 10 22.62 -16.76 7.63
CA ALA A 10 22.29 -15.35 7.46
C ALA A 10 23.08 -14.40 8.38
N THR A 11 23.54 -14.88 9.53
CA THR A 11 24.39 -14.10 10.45
C THR A 11 25.85 -14.02 10.00
N LEU A 12 26.30 -14.89 9.10
CA LEU A 12 27.69 -14.89 8.60
C LEU A 12 27.82 -13.85 7.49
N SER A 13 28.80 -12.96 7.58
CA SER A 13 29.21 -12.08 6.49
C SER A 13 29.73 -12.87 5.28
N GLN A 14 29.81 -12.22 4.12
CA GLN A 14 30.39 -12.83 2.92
C GLN A 14 31.84 -13.26 3.17
N GLY A 15 32.65 -12.43 3.81
CA GLY A 15 34.04 -12.77 4.15
C GLY A 15 34.15 -13.97 5.09
N GLU A 16 33.23 -14.12 6.05
CA GLU A 16 33.19 -15.29 6.92
C GLU A 16 32.83 -16.57 6.15
N LEU A 17 31.88 -16.49 5.20
CA LEU A 17 31.57 -17.63 4.32
C LEU A 17 32.75 -17.97 3.40
N GLU A 18 33.43 -16.97 2.85
CA GLU A 18 34.61 -17.17 2.00
C GLU A 18 35.79 -17.77 2.77
N ALA A 19 35.89 -17.54 4.08
CA ALA A 19 36.92 -18.12 4.94
C ALA A 19 36.71 -19.62 5.23
N LEU A 20 35.47 -20.12 5.19
CA LEU A 20 35.15 -21.52 5.48
C LEU A 20 35.74 -22.50 4.47
N ALA A 21 36.06 -23.71 4.92
CA ALA A 21 36.49 -24.79 4.03
C ALA A 21 35.31 -25.31 3.19
N VAL A 22 35.60 -25.84 1.99
CA VAL A 22 34.57 -26.38 1.08
C VAL A 22 33.65 -27.43 1.76
N PRO A 23 34.15 -28.36 2.60
CA PRO A 23 33.28 -29.30 3.31
C PRO A 23 32.29 -28.62 4.26
N GLU A 24 32.70 -27.54 4.92
CA GLU A 24 31.87 -26.77 5.86
C GLU A 24 30.77 -26.00 5.10
N LEU A 25 31.14 -25.37 3.99
CA LEU A 25 30.19 -24.74 3.08
C LEU A 25 29.15 -25.74 2.54
N LYS A 26 29.62 -26.93 2.11
CA LYS A 26 28.72 -28.01 1.66
C LYS A 26 27.82 -28.52 2.79
N ALA A 27 28.28 -28.51 4.04
CA ALA A 27 27.44 -28.83 5.19
C ALA A 27 26.34 -27.78 5.40
N LEU A 28 26.68 -26.48 5.27
CA LEU A 28 25.72 -25.38 5.34
C LEU A 28 24.65 -25.45 4.23
N CYS A 29 25.01 -25.89 3.02
CA CYS A 29 24.06 -26.06 1.92
C CYS A 29 22.96 -27.11 2.14
N ARG A 30 23.15 -28.08 3.06
CA ARG A 30 22.19 -29.18 3.27
C ARG A 30 20.80 -28.64 3.64
N GLY A 31 19.84 -28.82 2.73
CA GLY A 31 18.46 -28.35 2.92
C GLY A 31 18.26 -26.85 2.70
N VAL A 32 19.27 -26.15 2.17
CA VAL A 32 19.21 -24.71 1.85
C VAL A 32 19.41 -24.46 0.35
N VAL A 33 20.44 -25.08 -0.23
CA VAL A 33 20.79 -24.97 -1.65
C VAL A 33 20.69 -26.36 -2.27
N THR A 34 20.07 -26.51 -3.43
CA THR A 34 20.01 -27.78 -4.18
C THR A 34 21.16 -27.85 -5.19
N GLY A 35 21.62 -29.05 -5.54
CA GLY A 35 22.68 -29.22 -6.57
C GLY A 35 24.09 -28.74 -6.19
N TYR A 36 24.32 -28.30 -4.95
CA TYR A 36 25.59 -27.72 -4.47
C TYR A 36 26.82 -28.64 -4.53
N SER A 37 26.66 -29.94 -4.80
CA SER A 37 27.77 -30.90 -4.85
C SER A 37 28.76 -30.62 -5.98
N ARG A 38 28.28 -30.02 -7.08
CA ARG A 38 29.05 -29.70 -8.30
C ARG A 38 29.57 -28.26 -8.36
N LEU A 39 29.10 -27.40 -7.45
CA LEU A 39 29.47 -25.99 -7.43
C LEU A 39 30.90 -25.80 -6.90
N LYS A 40 31.61 -24.83 -7.48
CA LYS A 40 32.89 -24.33 -6.96
C LYS A 40 32.66 -23.55 -5.66
N LYS A 41 33.73 -23.33 -4.89
CA LYS A 41 33.65 -22.66 -3.58
C LYS A 41 32.94 -21.30 -3.65
N SER A 42 33.30 -20.45 -4.61
CA SER A 42 32.69 -19.14 -4.81
C SER A 42 31.19 -19.26 -5.13
N GLU A 43 30.82 -20.14 -6.05
CA GLU A 43 29.43 -20.40 -6.43
C GLU A 43 28.58 -20.92 -5.26
N ILE A 44 29.19 -21.68 -4.33
CA ILE A 44 28.52 -22.12 -3.10
C ILE A 44 28.25 -20.92 -2.17
N VAL A 45 29.21 -20.02 -2.02
CA VAL A 45 29.05 -18.81 -1.20
C VAL A 45 27.94 -17.93 -1.78
N ASP A 46 27.97 -17.67 -3.09
CA ASP A 46 26.96 -16.87 -3.78
C ASP A 46 25.57 -17.48 -3.61
N ALA A 47 25.43 -18.79 -3.85
CA ALA A 47 24.17 -19.50 -3.69
C ALA A 47 23.66 -19.50 -2.23
N LEU A 48 24.55 -19.55 -1.24
CA LEU A 48 24.17 -19.44 0.17
C LEU A 48 23.71 -18.02 0.54
N ILE A 49 24.38 -16.98 0.01
CA ILE A 49 24.00 -15.58 0.21
C ILE A 49 22.63 -15.32 -0.39
N GLU A 50 22.43 -15.74 -1.64
CA GLU A 50 21.17 -15.61 -2.37
C GLU A 50 20.04 -16.37 -1.65
N ALA A 51 20.26 -17.64 -1.32
CA ALA A 51 19.26 -18.47 -0.65
C ALA A 51 18.87 -17.95 0.74
N THR A 52 19.70 -17.10 1.37
CA THR A 52 19.46 -16.52 2.71
C THR A 52 19.28 -14.99 2.69
N ALA A 53 19.07 -14.39 1.52
CA ALA A 53 19.00 -12.94 1.37
C ALA A 53 17.93 -12.29 2.26
N ALA A 54 16.77 -12.93 2.41
CA ALA A 54 15.67 -12.44 3.24
C ALA A 54 16.02 -12.46 4.74
N GLU A 55 16.59 -13.56 5.22
CA GLU A 55 17.05 -13.69 6.61
C GLU A 55 18.21 -12.74 6.93
N ARG A 56 19.07 -12.44 5.95
CA ARG A 56 20.15 -11.44 6.09
C ARG A 56 19.61 -10.03 6.25
N GLN A 57 18.58 -9.66 5.49
CA GLN A 57 17.90 -8.38 5.64
C GLN A 57 17.27 -8.24 7.04
N LEU A 58 16.73 -9.34 7.58
CA LEU A 58 16.19 -9.37 8.95
C LEU A 58 17.26 -9.19 10.01
N ALA A 59 18.37 -9.93 9.91
CA ALA A 59 19.49 -9.83 10.84
C ALA A 59 20.10 -8.42 10.85
N ALA A 60 20.21 -7.77 9.68
CA ALA A 60 20.70 -6.39 9.56
C ALA A 60 19.79 -5.35 10.23
N LEU A 61 18.51 -5.67 10.44
CA LEU A 61 17.56 -4.81 11.17
C LEU A 61 17.59 -5.05 12.69
N GLY A 62 18.47 -5.92 13.20
CA GLY A 62 18.60 -6.22 14.62
C GLY A 62 17.44 -7.06 15.18
N VAL A 63 16.62 -7.67 14.32
CA VAL A 63 15.49 -8.51 14.74
C VAL A 63 16.02 -9.91 15.00
N GLN A 64 16.06 -10.34 16.27
CA GLN A 64 16.44 -11.71 16.61
C GLN A 64 15.40 -12.69 16.08
N ALA A 65 15.83 -13.74 15.38
CA ALA A 65 14.93 -14.72 14.76
C ALA A 65 14.02 -15.47 15.74
N GLN A 66 14.36 -15.46 17.04
CA GLN A 66 13.54 -16.03 18.10
C GLN A 66 12.30 -15.15 18.42
N ASP A 67 12.36 -13.85 18.16
CA ASP A 67 11.21 -12.92 18.26
C ASP A 67 10.31 -12.96 17.01
N ILE A 68 10.77 -13.63 15.96
CA ILE A 68 10.11 -13.73 14.65
C ILE A 68 9.08 -14.88 14.63
N GLU A 69 9.27 -15.94 15.41
CA GLU A 69 8.33 -17.08 15.48
C GLU A 69 6.93 -16.69 16.01
N ALA A 70 6.78 -15.51 16.60
CA ALA A 70 5.51 -15.03 17.14
C ALA A 70 4.93 -13.79 16.43
N THR A 71 5.54 -13.27 15.36
CA THR A 71 5.12 -11.98 14.80
C THR A 71 4.77 -12.01 13.31
N ALA A 72 3.64 -11.38 12.97
CA ALA A 72 3.17 -11.07 11.61
C ALA A 72 4.24 -10.39 10.70
N THR A 73 5.33 -9.93 11.29
CA THR A 73 6.54 -9.41 10.66
C THR A 73 7.26 -10.48 9.83
N ALA A 74 7.34 -11.72 10.31
CA ALA A 74 7.97 -12.85 9.61
C ALA A 74 7.28 -13.16 8.28
N ASP A 75 5.95 -13.25 8.34
CA ASP A 75 5.10 -13.49 7.17
C ASP A 75 5.15 -12.28 6.24
N ALA A 76 5.14 -11.04 6.76
CA ALA A 76 5.28 -9.84 5.93
C ALA A 76 6.63 -9.80 5.18
N ILE A 77 7.73 -10.25 5.80
CA ILE A 77 9.05 -10.30 5.16
C ILE A 77 9.15 -11.48 4.17
N ARG A 78 8.64 -12.67 4.51
CA ARG A 78 8.55 -13.78 3.54
C ARG A 78 7.64 -13.45 2.37
N GLU A 79 6.53 -12.74 2.62
CA GLU A 79 5.65 -12.19 1.59
C GLU A 79 6.32 -11.06 0.76
N SER A 80 7.41 -10.46 1.25
CA SER A 80 8.22 -9.47 0.53
C SER A 80 9.36 -10.08 -0.27
N ILE A 81 9.62 -11.39 -0.13
CA ILE A 81 10.49 -12.10 -1.06
C ILE A 81 9.79 -12.06 -2.41
N SER A 82 10.36 -11.27 -3.31
CA SER A 82 9.94 -11.15 -4.69
C SER A 82 9.95 -12.54 -5.33
N VAL A 83 8.77 -13.13 -5.51
CA VAL A 83 8.63 -14.28 -6.40
C VAL A 83 8.84 -13.76 -7.80
N ASP A 84 9.94 -14.14 -8.44
CA ASP A 84 10.15 -13.84 -9.84
C ASP A 84 9.10 -14.57 -10.67
N THR A 85 8.14 -13.80 -11.19
CA THR A 85 7.08 -14.30 -12.07
C THR A 85 7.45 -14.18 -13.55
N GLY A 86 8.60 -13.62 -13.91
CA GLY A 86 8.98 -13.26 -15.28
C GLY A 86 8.89 -14.45 -16.24
N ASP A 87 9.61 -15.54 -15.94
CA ASP A 87 9.61 -16.76 -16.75
C ASP A 87 8.22 -17.40 -16.87
N PHE A 88 7.44 -17.34 -15.79
CA PHE A 88 6.08 -17.87 -15.77
C PHE A 88 5.15 -17.02 -16.66
N VAL A 89 5.21 -15.70 -16.52
CA VAL A 89 4.45 -14.74 -17.35
C VAL A 89 4.80 -14.96 -18.82
N GLN A 90 6.08 -14.99 -19.19
CA GLN A 90 6.50 -15.19 -20.59
C GLN A 90 6.00 -16.51 -21.19
N ARG A 91 5.93 -17.58 -20.39
CA ARG A 91 5.36 -18.86 -20.83
C ARG A 91 3.85 -18.75 -21.11
N ILE A 92 3.11 -18.08 -20.23
CA ILE A 92 1.67 -17.87 -20.40
C ILE A 92 1.40 -16.95 -21.59
N VAL A 93 2.21 -15.91 -21.81
CA VAL A 93 2.13 -15.05 -23.02
C VAL A 93 2.23 -15.89 -24.29
N LYS A 94 3.24 -16.75 -24.41
CA LYS A 94 3.41 -17.64 -25.59
C LYS A 94 2.21 -18.58 -25.79
N GLN A 95 1.60 -19.07 -24.72
CA GLN A 95 0.39 -19.89 -24.83
C GLN A 95 -0.80 -19.06 -25.33
N LEU A 96 -0.97 -17.83 -24.85
CA LEU A 96 -2.01 -16.91 -25.33
C LEU A 96 -1.81 -16.53 -26.80
N GLU A 97 -0.57 -16.30 -27.23
CA GLU A 97 -0.23 -16.10 -28.64
C GLU A 97 -0.62 -17.30 -29.50
N GLY A 98 -0.29 -18.52 -29.05
CA GLY A 98 -0.69 -19.75 -29.75
C GLY A 98 -2.21 -19.85 -29.91
N VAL A 99 -2.95 -19.63 -28.82
CA VAL A 99 -4.43 -19.62 -28.83
C VAL A 99 -4.99 -18.54 -29.75
N ALA A 100 -4.40 -17.34 -29.74
CA ALA A 100 -4.84 -16.26 -30.61
C ALA A 100 -4.58 -16.59 -32.08
N VAL A 101 -3.40 -17.10 -32.43
CA VAL A 101 -3.05 -17.45 -33.81
C VAL A 101 -3.90 -18.61 -34.33
N GLU A 102 -4.16 -19.62 -33.50
CA GLU A 102 -4.89 -20.83 -33.90
C GLU A 102 -6.39 -20.58 -34.09
N HIS A 103 -6.99 -19.75 -33.23
CA HIS A 103 -8.45 -19.64 -33.16
C HIS A 103 -9.01 -18.29 -33.63
N TRP A 104 -8.18 -17.32 -33.98
CA TRP A 104 -8.62 -16.03 -34.52
C TRP A 104 -8.66 -16.06 -36.05
N ASP A 105 -9.85 -15.85 -36.63
CA ASP A 105 -10.05 -15.82 -38.09
C ASP A 105 -9.83 -14.43 -38.73
N GLY A 106 -9.42 -13.43 -37.93
CA GLY A 106 -9.33 -12.03 -38.34
C GLY A 106 -10.51 -11.17 -37.88
N GLN A 107 -11.65 -11.78 -37.52
CA GLN A 107 -12.87 -11.08 -37.08
C GLN A 107 -13.41 -11.58 -35.76
N LYS A 108 -13.32 -12.89 -35.49
CA LYS A 108 -13.85 -13.54 -34.29
C LYS A 108 -13.01 -14.73 -33.89
N PHE A 109 -13.23 -15.19 -32.65
CA PHE A 109 -12.69 -16.44 -32.18
C PHE A 109 -13.60 -17.61 -32.53
N GLY A 110 -12.99 -18.74 -32.89
CA GLY A 110 -13.64 -20.05 -32.91
C GLY A 110 -14.09 -20.49 -31.51
N PRO A 111 -15.04 -21.44 -31.40
CA PRO A 111 -15.56 -21.92 -30.12
C PRO A 111 -14.51 -22.60 -29.22
N GLU A 112 -13.40 -23.06 -29.77
CA GLU A 112 -12.31 -23.72 -29.05
C GLU A 112 -11.61 -22.79 -28.04
N ILE A 113 -11.71 -21.47 -28.21
CA ILE A 113 -11.19 -20.51 -27.22
C ILE A 113 -11.78 -20.73 -25.83
N PHE A 114 -13.04 -21.21 -25.75
CA PHE A 114 -13.75 -21.42 -24.49
C PHE A 114 -13.25 -22.62 -23.72
N SER A 115 -12.48 -23.53 -24.32
CA SER A 115 -11.77 -24.60 -23.60
C SER A 115 -10.30 -24.27 -23.37
N ALA A 116 -9.64 -23.59 -24.32
CA ALA A 116 -8.23 -23.23 -24.23
C ALA A 116 -7.93 -22.23 -23.10
N ILE A 117 -8.73 -21.15 -22.99
CA ILE A 117 -8.49 -20.10 -21.97
C ILE A 117 -8.65 -20.64 -20.54
N PRO A 118 -9.68 -21.43 -20.20
CA PRO A 118 -9.76 -22.08 -18.90
C PRO A 118 -8.56 -22.96 -18.56
N ALA A 119 -7.99 -23.68 -19.53
CA ALA A 119 -6.80 -24.52 -19.29
C ALA A 119 -5.57 -23.68 -18.91
N ILE A 120 -5.38 -22.51 -19.54
CA ILE A 120 -4.35 -21.53 -19.16
C ILE A 120 -4.65 -20.98 -17.75
N GLY A 121 -5.91 -20.64 -17.47
CA GLY A 121 -6.34 -20.18 -16.16
C GLY A 121 -6.05 -21.19 -15.04
N ALA A 122 -6.28 -22.48 -15.30
CA ALA A 122 -5.99 -23.56 -14.36
C ALA A 122 -4.47 -23.70 -14.06
N GLN A 123 -3.61 -23.42 -15.04
CA GLN A 123 -2.15 -23.36 -14.82
C GLN A 123 -1.77 -22.22 -13.88
N ILE A 124 -2.38 -21.04 -14.04
CA ILE A 124 -2.16 -19.90 -13.14
C ILE A 124 -2.61 -20.24 -11.72
N THR A 125 -3.81 -20.81 -11.54
CA THR A 125 -4.28 -21.19 -10.19
C THR A 125 -3.41 -22.28 -9.57
N SER A 126 -2.99 -23.27 -10.35
CA SER A 126 -2.08 -24.32 -9.87
C SER A 126 -0.73 -23.76 -9.44
N TYR A 127 -0.16 -22.83 -10.22
CA TYR A 127 1.06 -22.12 -9.86
C TYR A 127 0.91 -21.38 -8.53
N LEU A 128 -0.19 -20.65 -8.35
CA LEU A 128 -0.48 -19.91 -7.11
C LEU A 128 -0.64 -20.84 -5.89
N ASP A 129 -1.25 -22.02 -6.07
CA ASP A 129 -1.45 -22.99 -4.99
C ASP A 129 -0.17 -23.73 -4.59
N GLN A 130 0.82 -23.78 -5.49
CA GLN A 130 2.14 -24.36 -5.25
C GLN A 130 3.14 -23.37 -4.65
N LEU A 131 2.76 -22.10 -4.47
CA LEU A 131 3.64 -21.10 -3.88
C LEU A 131 4.00 -21.50 -2.43
N PRO A 132 5.29 -21.47 -2.07
CA PRO A 132 5.74 -21.85 -0.73
C PRO A 132 5.24 -20.84 0.31
N GLY A 133 4.89 -21.34 1.51
CA GLY A 133 4.55 -20.53 2.66
C GLY A 133 4.89 -21.23 3.97
N HIS A 134 4.56 -20.61 5.11
CA HIS A 134 4.95 -21.08 6.45
C HIS A 134 4.53 -22.54 6.71
N ASP A 135 3.32 -22.91 6.29
CA ASP A 135 2.75 -24.26 6.50
C ASP A 135 2.71 -25.10 5.21
N GLY A 136 3.68 -24.87 4.32
CA GLY A 136 3.75 -25.54 3.02
C GLY A 136 2.78 -24.98 1.97
N LYS A 137 1.96 -23.99 2.32
CA LYS A 137 1.11 -23.23 1.39
C LYS A 137 1.25 -21.73 1.64
N ALA A 138 1.31 -20.95 0.58
CA ALA A 138 1.28 -19.50 0.66
C ALA A 138 -0.04 -18.98 1.24
N ALA A 139 0.04 -17.93 2.06
CA ALA A 139 -1.13 -17.23 2.57
C ALA A 139 -2.03 -16.74 1.41
N VAL A 140 -3.34 -16.72 1.64
CA VAL A 140 -4.35 -16.26 0.67
C VAL A 140 -4.02 -14.85 0.14
N THR A 141 -3.59 -13.95 1.03
CA THR A 141 -3.16 -12.58 0.71
C THR A 141 -1.98 -12.56 -0.26
N HIS A 142 -1.00 -13.43 -0.04
CA HIS A 142 0.16 -13.57 -0.90
C HIS A 142 -0.22 -14.12 -2.27
N ARG A 143 -1.00 -15.21 -2.34
CA ARG A 143 -1.51 -15.78 -3.61
C ARG A 143 -2.24 -14.73 -4.45
N LEU A 144 -3.14 -13.96 -3.84
CA LEU A 144 -3.86 -12.89 -4.54
C LEU A 144 -2.95 -11.75 -5.01
N ARG A 145 -1.88 -11.43 -4.26
CA ARG A 145 -0.86 -10.46 -4.66
C ARG A 145 -0.06 -10.95 -5.87
N ILE A 146 0.45 -12.17 -5.82
CA ILE A 146 1.19 -12.79 -6.95
C ILE A 146 0.28 -12.92 -8.18
N ARG A 147 -1.00 -13.27 -8.01
CA ARG A 147 -1.99 -13.23 -9.10
C ARG A 147 -2.06 -11.86 -9.76
N THR A 148 -2.11 -10.77 -8.99
CA THR A 148 -2.09 -9.41 -9.54
C THR A 148 -0.80 -9.12 -10.30
N HIS A 149 0.36 -9.54 -9.79
CA HIS A 149 1.64 -9.38 -10.50
C HIS A 149 1.66 -10.13 -11.83
N ILE A 150 1.21 -11.38 -11.86
CA ILE A 150 1.09 -12.17 -13.09
C ILE A 150 0.18 -11.46 -14.09
N MET A 151 -1.04 -11.06 -13.67
CA MET A 151 -1.99 -10.42 -14.57
C MET A 151 -1.50 -9.08 -15.13
N ASN A 152 -0.78 -8.29 -14.33
CA ASN A 152 -0.17 -7.05 -14.81
C ASN A 152 0.98 -7.34 -15.77
N GLY A 153 1.87 -8.28 -15.47
CA GLY A 153 2.94 -8.67 -16.39
C GLY A 153 2.42 -9.21 -17.72
N LEU A 154 1.30 -9.93 -17.71
CA LEU A 154 0.60 -10.35 -18.93
C LEU A 154 0.05 -9.16 -19.71
N ARG A 155 -0.56 -8.19 -19.02
CA ARG A 155 -1.06 -6.95 -19.65
C ARG A 155 0.07 -6.16 -20.30
N ASP A 156 1.14 -5.90 -19.55
CA ASP A 156 2.30 -5.15 -20.03
C ASP A 156 2.94 -5.85 -21.26
N SER A 157 3.02 -7.19 -21.23
CA SER A 157 3.54 -7.97 -22.36
C SER A 157 2.65 -7.86 -23.60
N VAL A 158 1.33 -7.91 -23.45
CA VAL A 158 0.36 -7.76 -24.56
C VAL A 158 0.33 -6.33 -25.09
N GLU A 159 0.46 -5.34 -24.23
CA GLU A 159 0.54 -3.92 -24.61
C GLU A 159 1.83 -3.63 -25.39
N GLY A 160 2.96 -4.22 -24.99
CA GLY A 160 4.24 -4.12 -25.69
C GLY A 160 4.29 -4.77 -27.09
N MET A 161 3.28 -5.55 -27.48
CA MET A 161 3.15 -6.13 -28.83
C MET A 161 2.47 -5.18 -29.82
N GLU A 162 2.72 -3.88 -29.68
CA GLU A 162 2.16 -2.85 -30.53
C GLU A 162 2.51 -3.10 -32.01
N GLY A 163 1.51 -3.01 -32.89
CA GLY A 163 1.66 -3.28 -34.32
C GLY A 163 1.48 -4.75 -34.75
N SER A 164 1.32 -5.68 -33.79
CA SER A 164 0.91 -7.06 -34.13
C SER A 164 -0.53 -7.09 -34.66
N ILE A 165 -0.77 -7.81 -35.76
CA ILE A 165 -2.12 -8.04 -36.29
C ILE A 165 -3.02 -8.79 -35.29
N TYR A 166 -2.42 -9.46 -34.28
CA TYR A 166 -3.12 -10.21 -33.25
C TYR A 166 -3.34 -9.42 -31.95
N GLN A 167 -2.92 -8.15 -31.87
CA GLN A 167 -2.97 -7.41 -30.59
C GLN A 167 -4.40 -7.33 -30.01
N ASN A 168 -5.40 -7.06 -30.85
CA ASN A 168 -6.80 -7.03 -30.41
C ASN A 168 -7.30 -8.41 -29.95
N ALA A 169 -6.92 -9.47 -30.68
CA ALA A 169 -7.22 -10.84 -30.30
C ALA A 169 -6.60 -11.19 -28.93
N LEU A 170 -5.32 -10.88 -28.74
CA LEU A 170 -4.61 -11.09 -27.47
C LEU A 170 -5.24 -10.33 -26.30
N ARG A 171 -5.68 -9.08 -26.51
CA ARG A 171 -6.42 -8.32 -25.48
C ARG A 171 -7.71 -9.01 -25.08
N SER A 172 -8.47 -9.54 -26.05
CA SER A 172 -9.69 -10.30 -25.77
C SER A 172 -9.40 -11.63 -25.05
N CYS A 173 -8.37 -12.38 -25.45
CA CYS A 173 -7.93 -13.57 -24.75
C CYS A 173 -7.55 -13.26 -23.29
N LEU A 174 -6.83 -12.16 -23.06
CA LEU A 174 -6.42 -11.72 -21.73
C LEU A 174 -7.64 -11.35 -20.85
N GLN A 175 -8.64 -10.67 -21.41
CA GLN A 175 -9.88 -10.36 -20.69
C GLN A 175 -10.65 -11.61 -20.27
N LEU A 176 -10.76 -12.60 -21.18
CA LEU A 176 -11.40 -13.89 -20.88
C LEU A 176 -10.62 -14.65 -19.79
N LEU A 177 -9.29 -14.66 -19.89
CA LEU A 177 -8.41 -15.28 -18.90
C LEU A 177 -8.57 -14.61 -17.53
N GLU A 178 -8.57 -13.27 -17.49
CA GLU A 178 -8.74 -12.51 -16.25
C GLU A 178 -10.06 -12.85 -15.56
N LYS A 179 -11.15 -12.93 -16.33
CA LYS A 179 -12.47 -13.34 -15.82
C LYS A 179 -12.43 -14.75 -15.26
N HIS A 180 -11.82 -15.71 -15.97
CA HIS A 180 -11.73 -17.09 -15.53
C HIS A 180 -10.92 -17.23 -14.24
N VAL A 181 -9.72 -16.65 -14.18
CA VAL A 181 -8.88 -16.66 -12.96
C VAL A 181 -9.59 -15.99 -11.78
N THR A 182 -10.35 -14.92 -12.04
CA THR A 182 -11.14 -14.24 -10.99
C THR A 182 -12.22 -15.16 -10.40
N VAL A 183 -12.95 -15.89 -11.26
CA VAL A 183 -13.96 -16.86 -10.80
C VAL A 183 -13.31 -18.01 -10.04
N ALA A 184 -12.20 -18.54 -10.53
CA ALA A 184 -11.48 -19.63 -9.88
C ALA A 184 -10.93 -19.25 -8.49
N LEU A 185 -10.60 -17.97 -8.28
CA LEU A 185 -10.12 -17.43 -6.99
C LEU A 185 -11.20 -16.70 -6.18
N ALA A 186 -12.48 -16.91 -6.51
CA ALA A 186 -13.59 -16.23 -5.82
C ALA A 186 -13.64 -16.58 -4.33
N GLU A 187 -13.42 -17.85 -3.96
CA GLU A 187 -13.45 -18.27 -2.56
C GLU A 187 -12.26 -17.70 -1.76
N ALA A 188 -11.05 -17.70 -2.34
CA ALA A 188 -9.89 -17.04 -1.74
C ALA A 188 -10.14 -15.53 -1.54
N THR A 189 -10.82 -14.88 -2.48
CA THR A 189 -11.22 -13.47 -2.36
C THR A 189 -12.24 -13.27 -1.25
N ARG A 190 -13.21 -14.17 -1.12
CA ARG A 190 -14.22 -14.16 -0.05
C ARG A 190 -13.57 -14.36 1.32
N GLU A 191 -12.68 -15.35 1.45
CA GLU A 191 -11.92 -15.63 2.67
C GLU A 191 -11.11 -14.40 3.11
N LYS A 192 -10.40 -13.74 2.17
CA LYS A 192 -9.69 -12.48 2.45
C LYS A 192 -10.63 -11.39 2.99
N LYS A 193 -11.82 -11.24 2.41
CA LYS A 193 -12.82 -10.27 2.89
C LYS A 193 -13.30 -10.61 4.30
N VAL A 194 -13.62 -11.88 4.58
CA VAL A 194 -14.08 -12.33 5.90
C VAL A 194 -13.00 -12.08 6.96
N THR A 195 -11.76 -12.50 6.70
CA THR A 195 -10.64 -12.26 7.61
C THR A 195 -10.37 -10.77 7.82
N GLY A 196 -10.45 -9.97 6.74
CA GLY A 196 -10.34 -8.51 6.83
C GLY A 196 -11.41 -7.88 7.73
N SER A 197 -12.67 -8.27 7.56
CA SER A 197 -13.78 -7.80 8.39
C SER A 197 -13.65 -8.24 9.85
N ARG A 198 -13.20 -9.48 10.10
CA ARG A 198 -12.94 -9.98 11.46
C ARG A 198 -11.84 -9.16 12.13
N ASN A 199 -10.72 -8.95 11.45
CA ASN A 199 -9.60 -8.16 11.97
C ASN A 199 -10.02 -6.69 12.21
N LEU A 200 -10.88 -6.13 11.36
CA LEU A 200 -11.45 -4.80 11.59
C LEU A 200 -12.30 -4.76 12.85
N ALA A 201 -13.21 -5.72 13.04
CA ALA A 201 -14.06 -5.82 14.22
C ALA A 201 -13.24 -6.03 15.51
N GLU A 202 -12.17 -6.83 15.46
CA GLU A 202 -11.24 -7.00 16.57
C GLU A 202 -10.52 -5.70 16.92
N ARG A 203 -10.07 -4.94 15.90
CA ARG A 203 -9.45 -3.61 16.12
C ARG A 203 -10.43 -2.62 16.75
N GLN A 204 -11.67 -2.56 16.26
CA GLN A 204 -12.73 -1.73 16.84
C GLN A 204 -13.02 -2.09 18.30
N LYS A 205 -12.96 -3.36 18.68
CA LYS A 205 -13.10 -3.78 20.09
C LYS A 205 -11.90 -3.35 20.94
N ALA A 206 -10.70 -3.32 20.35
CA ALA A 206 -9.47 -2.91 21.02
C ALA A 206 -9.27 -1.38 21.04
N SER A 207 -10.03 -0.61 20.26
CA SER A 207 -9.83 0.82 20.02
C SER A 207 -10.27 1.74 21.16
N GLY A 208 -10.82 1.20 22.25
CA GLY A 208 -11.22 1.97 23.43
C GLY A 208 -10.08 2.57 24.25
N ARG A 209 -8.87 2.67 23.67
CA ARG A 209 -7.75 3.37 24.29
C ARG A 209 -7.71 4.79 23.76
N ALA A 210 -8.06 5.72 24.64
CA ALA A 210 -7.70 7.11 24.58
C ALA A 210 -6.34 7.33 23.88
N PHE A 211 -6.37 8.10 22.81
CA PHE A 211 -5.22 8.56 22.05
C PHE A 211 -5.04 10.05 22.30
N ASP A 212 -3.97 10.38 23.01
CA ASP A 212 -3.53 11.75 23.23
C ASP A 212 -2.83 12.27 21.97
N PHE A 213 -3.33 13.35 21.37
CA PHE A 213 -2.77 13.95 20.17
C PHE A 213 -1.65 14.98 20.47
N SER A 214 -1.48 15.40 21.73
CA SER A 214 -0.51 16.45 22.12
C SER A 214 0.90 16.23 21.59
N PRO A 215 1.50 15.04 21.79
CA PRO A 215 2.86 14.80 21.34
C PRO A 215 3.03 14.89 19.81
N LEU A 216 2.00 14.54 19.03
CA LEU A 216 2.02 14.69 17.56
C LEU A 216 1.90 16.15 17.15
N TYR A 217 1.01 16.89 17.80
CA TYR A 217 0.74 18.29 17.49
C TYR A 217 1.96 19.16 17.76
N GLU A 218 2.50 19.10 18.98
CA GLU A 218 3.66 19.89 19.41
C GLU A 218 4.86 19.62 18.50
N TRP A 219 5.14 18.34 18.23
CA TRP A 219 6.22 17.96 17.35
C TRP A 219 6.03 18.50 15.93
N ALA A 220 4.85 18.35 15.33
CA ALA A 220 4.59 18.85 13.97
C ALA A 220 4.63 20.39 13.91
N SER A 221 4.17 21.09 14.96
CA SER A 221 4.30 22.56 15.06
C SER A 221 5.76 22.98 15.04
N GLU A 222 6.62 22.33 15.85
CA GLU A 222 8.06 22.57 15.86
C GLU A 222 8.68 22.35 14.47
N ILE A 223 8.29 21.28 13.76
CA ILE A 223 8.77 21.02 12.39
C ILE A 223 8.42 22.20 11.46
N PHE A 224 7.19 22.73 11.54
CA PHE A 224 6.73 23.82 10.68
C PHE A 224 7.35 25.16 11.03
N GLU A 225 7.51 25.48 12.32
CA GLU A 225 8.14 26.72 12.79
C GLU A 225 9.63 26.82 12.43
N THR A 226 10.32 25.68 12.33
CA THR A 226 11.75 25.60 12.05
C THR A 226 12.06 25.14 10.63
N ILE A 227 11.11 25.26 9.69
CA ILE A 227 11.24 24.67 8.35
C ILE A 227 12.40 25.27 7.55
N GLU A 228 12.69 26.56 7.72
CA GLU A 228 13.76 27.28 7.02
C GLU A 228 15.16 26.81 7.46
N ASP A 229 15.29 26.34 8.70
CA ASP A 229 16.56 25.84 9.26
C ASP A 229 16.85 24.39 8.87
N ARG A 230 15.90 23.71 8.21
CA ARG A 230 16.01 22.28 7.90
C ARG A 230 16.81 22.03 6.64
N SER A 231 17.68 21.02 6.71
CA SER A 231 18.39 20.51 5.54
C SER A 231 17.50 19.57 4.70
N PRO A 232 17.67 19.50 3.36
CA PRO A 232 16.92 18.58 2.50
C PRO A 232 17.01 17.10 2.90
N ARG A 233 18.06 16.71 3.64
CA ARG A 233 18.22 15.34 4.18
C ARG A 233 17.16 15.00 5.25
N GLN A 234 16.53 16.01 5.85
CA GLN A 234 15.51 15.89 6.89
C GLN A 234 14.08 15.90 6.30
N TRP A 235 13.91 15.53 5.03
CA TRP A 235 12.59 15.47 4.39
C TRP A 235 11.60 14.51 5.06
N LYS A 236 12.07 13.45 5.73
CA LYS A 236 11.20 12.44 6.35
C LYS A 236 10.38 13.03 7.51
N PRO A 237 10.97 13.73 8.49
CA PRO A 237 10.22 14.50 9.48
C PRO A 237 9.19 15.45 8.85
N VAL A 238 9.57 16.24 7.84
CA VAL A 238 8.66 17.19 7.17
C VAL A 238 7.48 16.48 6.52
N ALA A 239 7.73 15.38 5.81
CA ALA A 239 6.67 14.56 5.21
C ALA A 239 5.73 13.98 6.28
N ILE A 240 6.25 13.52 7.42
CA ILE A 240 5.42 13.01 8.53
C ILE A 240 4.58 14.13 9.14
N ALA A 241 5.12 15.33 9.36
CA ALA A 241 4.37 16.49 9.85
C ALA A 241 3.23 16.86 8.88
N LEU A 242 3.49 16.85 7.57
CA LEU A 242 2.44 17.06 6.56
C LEU A 242 1.37 15.97 6.55
N LEU A 243 1.73 14.71 6.81
CA LEU A 243 0.75 13.61 6.98
C LEU A 243 -0.16 13.84 8.19
N ILE A 244 0.39 14.35 9.29
CA ILE A 244 -0.38 14.72 10.49
C ILE A 244 -1.33 15.87 10.16
N ALA A 245 -0.82 16.92 9.51
CA ALA A 245 -1.57 18.14 9.23
C ALA A 245 -2.75 17.95 8.24
N THR A 246 -2.58 17.08 7.24
CA THR A 246 -3.50 17.01 6.08
C THR A 246 -4.21 15.66 5.93
N GLY A 247 -3.73 14.64 6.64
CA GLY A 247 -4.16 13.25 6.49
C GLY A 247 -3.97 12.68 5.08
N ARG A 248 -3.23 13.34 4.17
CA ARG A 248 -3.00 12.82 2.81
C ARG A 248 -2.17 11.53 2.84
N ARG A 249 -2.18 10.78 1.74
CA ARG A 249 -1.37 9.57 1.61
C ARG A 249 0.09 9.99 1.37
N PRO A 250 1.09 9.22 1.84
CA PRO A 250 2.49 9.54 1.59
C PRO A 250 2.82 9.70 0.10
N ALA A 251 2.22 8.88 -0.75
CA ALA A 251 2.41 8.93 -2.20
C ALA A 251 1.70 10.12 -2.87
N GLU A 252 0.74 10.77 -2.20
CA GLU A 252 0.15 12.03 -2.68
C GLU A 252 1.13 13.16 -2.41
N LEU A 253 1.63 13.28 -1.17
CA LEU A 253 2.53 14.38 -0.78
C LEU A 253 3.93 14.34 -1.41
N LEU A 254 4.36 13.17 -1.87
CA LEU A 254 5.65 12.95 -2.55
C LEU A 254 5.50 12.83 -4.07
N CYS A 255 4.32 13.16 -4.59
CA CYS A 255 4.08 13.28 -6.02
C CYS A 255 4.30 14.72 -6.47
N SER A 256 4.97 14.93 -7.60
CA SER A 256 5.20 16.27 -8.17
C SER A 256 3.90 16.95 -8.64
N ASP A 257 2.89 16.16 -9.00
CA ASP A 257 1.64 16.68 -9.57
C ASP A 257 0.61 17.12 -8.51
N THR A 258 0.87 16.82 -7.24
CA THR A 258 0.03 17.26 -6.13
C THR A 258 0.26 18.74 -5.85
N LYS A 259 -0.82 19.46 -5.61
CA LYS A 259 -0.81 20.86 -5.19
C LYS A 259 -1.53 21.02 -3.87
N LEU A 260 -1.00 21.91 -3.04
CA LEU A 260 -1.61 22.38 -1.81
C LEU A 260 -1.56 23.91 -1.82
N GLU A 261 -2.72 24.54 -1.73
CA GLU A 261 -2.88 25.99 -1.71
C GLU A 261 -3.75 26.39 -0.51
N ALA A 262 -3.39 27.46 0.19
CA ALA A 262 -4.19 27.94 1.32
C ALA A 262 -5.43 28.66 0.81
N THR A 263 -6.62 28.21 1.21
CA THR A 263 -7.91 28.85 0.90
C THR A 263 -8.51 29.58 2.11
N GLY A 264 -7.96 29.35 3.30
CA GLY A 264 -8.33 30.01 4.55
C GLY A 264 -7.25 29.81 5.61
N GLU A 265 -7.54 30.14 6.87
CA GLU A 265 -6.56 29.98 7.96
C GLU A 265 -6.25 28.50 8.24
N TYR A 266 -7.26 27.63 8.16
CA TYR A 266 -7.14 26.17 8.38
C TYR A 266 -7.76 25.36 7.23
N ALA A 267 -7.82 25.95 6.04
CA ALA A 267 -8.38 25.32 4.84
C ALA A 267 -7.33 25.27 3.71
N LEU A 268 -7.28 24.14 3.01
CA LEU A 268 -6.37 23.88 1.91
C LEU A 268 -7.15 23.39 0.68
N SER A 269 -6.88 23.96 -0.49
CA SER A 269 -7.21 23.33 -1.77
C SER A 269 -6.18 22.25 -2.10
N PHE A 270 -6.63 21.03 -2.37
CA PHE A 270 -5.78 19.86 -2.63
C PHE A 270 -6.08 19.23 -4.00
N THR A 271 -5.02 18.89 -4.76
CA THR A 271 -5.09 18.12 -6.01
C THR A 271 -4.32 16.80 -5.93
N GLY A 272 -4.61 15.87 -6.85
CA GLY A 272 -3.85 14.62 -6.97
C GLY A 272 -4.36 13.49 -6.06
N GLN A 273 -5.68 13.41 -5.87
CA GLN A 273 -6.30 12.31 -5.12
C GLN A 273 -5.97 10.95 -5.74
N LEU A 274 -5.33 10.06 -4.96
CA LEU A 274 -5.03 8.71 -5.42
C LEU A 274 -6.15 7.72 -5.10
N LYS A 275 -6.16 6.60 -5.84
CA LYS A 275 -7.08 5.47 -5.68
C LYS A 275 -8.56 5.80 -5.91
N ALA A 276 -8.87 6.93 -6.54
CA ALA A 276 -10.19 7.15 -7.08
C ALA A 276 -10.46 6.13 -8.20
N LYS A 277 -11.64 5.49 -8.19
CA LYS A 277 -12.06 4.50 -9.19
C LYS A 277 -13.54 4.69 -9.52
N GLY A 278 -13.94 4.29 -10.74
CA GLY A 278 -15.32 4.44 -11.22
C GLY A 278 -15.78 5.91 -11.13
N GLN A 279 -17.00 6.12 -10.65
CA GLN A 279 -17.59 7.46 -10.49
C GLN A 279 -16.74 8.43 -9.65
N ALA A 280 -15.97 7.92 -8.68
CA ALA A 280 -15.06 8.77 -7.90
C ALA A 280 -13.89 9.26 -8.76
N GLY A 281 -13.37 8.39 -9.64
CA GLY A 281 -12.31 8.72 -10.60
C GLY A 281 -12.79 9.80 -11.56
N GLU A 282 -13.95 9.58 -12.18
CA GLU A 282 -14.58 10.53 -13.11
C GLU A 282 -14.83 11.90 -12.44
N PHE A 283 -15.28 11.91 -11.18
CA PHE A 283 -15.48 13.15 -10.43
C PHE A 283 -14.18 13.94 -10.24
N PHE A 284 -13.12 13.29 -9.76
CA PHE A 284 -11.84 13.97 -9.52
C PHE A 284 -11.09 14.29 -10.83
N GLU A 285 -11.41 13.62 -11.94
CA GLU A 285 -10.94 14.03 -13.26
C GLU A 285 -11.62 15.33 -13.72
N ALA A 286 -12.93 15.48 -13.48
CA ALA A 286 -13.66 16.71 -13.78
C ALA A 286 -13.41 17.85 -12.77
N HIS A 287 -13.11 17.49 -11.51
CA HIS A 287 -12.87 18.40 -10.39
C HIS A 287 -11.52 18.04 -9.74
N PRO A 288 -10.40 18.42 -10.37
CA PRO A 288 -9.07 17.99 -9.95
C PRO A 288 -8.65 18.53 -8.58
N SER A 289 -9.34 19.56 -8.08
CA SER A 289 -9.11 20.16 -6.77
C SER A 289 -10.36 20.10 -5.89
N TYR A 290 -10.18 19.89 -4.60
CA TYR A 290 -11.21 20.06 -3.58
C TYR A 290 -10.62 20.58 -2.27
N GLU A 291 -11.44 21.21 -1.44
CA GLU A 291 -11.00 21.74 -0.16
C GLU A 291 -10.91 20.63 0.91
N ILE A 292 -9.86 20.70 1.72
CA ILE A 292 -9.65 19.87 2.91
C ILE A 292 -9.29 20.74 4.11
N PRO A 293 -9.69 20.33 5.33
CA PRO A 293 -9.25 20.99 6.54
C PRO A 293 -7.77 20.70 6.82
N SER A 294 -7.11 21.65 7.48
CA SER A 294 -5.75 21.53 8.01
C SER A 294 -5.80 21.56 9.53
N LEU A 295 -5.00 20.73 10.19
CA LEU A 295 -4.87 20.77 11.66
C LEU A 295 -3.93 21.87 12.16
N PHE A 296 -3.29 22.60 11.25
CA PHE A 296 -2.33 23.68 11.50
C PHE A 296 -2.61 24.85 10.54
N PRO A 297 -2.10 26.07 10.83
CA PRO A 297 -2.25 27.19 9.91
C PRO A 297 -1.85 26.83 8.48
N ALA A 298 -2.78 26.99 7.54
CA ALA A 298 -2.65 26.55 6.16
C ALA A 298 -1.40 27.16 5.49
N ALA A 299 -1.07 28.41 5.82
CA ALA A 299 0.15 29.06 5.32
C ALA A 299 1.44 28.32 5.72
N GLN A 300 1.53 27.82 6.96
CA GLN A 300 2.68 27.04 7.43
C GLN A 300 2.73 25.68 6.72
N VAL A 301 1.59 25.02 6.56
CA VAL A 301 1.49 23.73 5.86
C VAL A 301 1.89 23.86 4.39
N VAL A 302 1.43 24.90 3.70
CA VAL A 302 1.82 25.19 2.31
C VAL A 302 3.32 25.48 2.20
N THR A 303 3.88 26.26 3.13
CA THR A 303 5.33 26.55 3.16
C THR A 303 6.15 25.26 3.33
N ALA A 304 5.77 24.41 4.27
CA ALA A 304 6.43 23.11 4.48
C ALA A 304 6.27 22.16 3.29
N TYR A 305 5.12 22.21 2.61
CA TYR A 305 4.89 21.44 1.39
C TYR A 305 5.77 21.92 0.23
N GLN A 306 5.86 23.23 0.01
CA GLN A 306 6.75 23.81 -1.01
C GLN A 306 8.22 23.48 -0.75
N TRP A 307 8.64 23.54 0.53
CA TRP A 307 9.97 23.09 0.93
C TRP A 307 10.18 21.60 0.58
N LEU A 308 9.21 20.73 0.84
CA LEU A 308 9.30 19.30 0.52
C LEU A 308 9.36 19.06 -1.00
N GLN A 309 8.60 19.83 -1.78
CA GLN A 309 8.59 19.79 -3.24
C GLN A 309 9.92 20.24 -3.85
N ALA A 310 10.66 21.13 -3.19
CA ALA A 310 11.98 21.56 -3.62
C ALA A 310 13.09 20.51 -3.38
N THR A 311 12.80 19.39 -2.70
CA THR A 311 13.79 18.32 -2.47
C THR A 311 13.82 17.31 -3.63
N GLU A 312 14.95 16.63 -3.81
CA GLU A 312 15.12 15.57 -4.84
C GLU A 312 14.33 14.28 -4.57
N ASN A 313 13.45 14.26 -3.56
CA ASN A 313 12.70 13.07 -3.15
C ASN A 313 11.29 13.00 -3.76
N GLN A 314 11.00 13.87 -4.74
CA GLN A 314 9.75 13.84 -5.49
C GLN A 314 9.78 12.78 -6.58
N SER A 315 8.61 12.28 -6.93
CA SER A 315 8.41 11.35 -8.04
C SER A 315 7.20 11.81 -8.85
N ASP A 316 7.30 11.68 -10.16
CA ASP A 316 6.21 11.90 -11.12
C ASP A 316 5.16 10.78 -11.06
N ASP A 317 5.59 9.56 -10.75
CA ASP A 317 4.70 8.41 -10.56
C ASP A 317 4.44 8.14 -9.05
N PRO A 318 3.18 8.21 -8.58
CA PRO A 318 2.81 7.86 -7.21
C PRO A 318 3.18 6.42 -6.80
N ALA A 319 3.15 5.46 -7.73
CA ALA A 319 3.55 4.09 -7.44
C ALA A 319 5.05 4.00 -7.20
N ARG A 320 5.86 4.70 -7.99
CA ARG A 320 7.30 4.89 -7.75
C ARG A 320 7.56 5.61 -6.43
N ALA A 321 6.85 6.70 -6.13
CA ALA A 321 6.94 7.41 -4.85
C ALA A 321 6.73 6.44 -3.68
N HIS A 322 5.69 5.62 -3.75
CA HIS A 322 5.41 4.60 -2.74
C HIS A 322 6.55 3.59 -2.60
N ARG A 323 7.08 3.04 -3.70
CA ARG A 323 8.19 2.08 -3.68
C ARG A 323 9.45 2.66 -3.04
N LEU A 324 9.81 3.90 -3.40
CA LEU A 324 11.04 4.54 -2.94
C LEU A 324 10.98 5.00 -1.48
N HIS A 325 9.84 5.56 -1.05
CA HIS A 325 9.79 6.34 0.19
C HIS A 325 9.01 5.68 1.32
N SER A 326 8.08 4.76 1.05
CA SER A 326 7.20 4.20 2.10
C SER A 326 7.96 3.46 3.20
N GLY A 327 8.99 2.67 2.85
CA GLY A 327 9.82 1.98 3.84
C GLY A 327 10.64 2.95 4.69
N ASN A 328 11.14 4.03 4.08
CA ASN A 328 11.90 5.07 4.76
C ASN A 328 11.04 5.86 5.76
N LEU A 329 9.85 6.27 5.35
CA LEU A 329 8.88 6.94 6.22
C LEU A 329 8.41 6.03 7.36
N SER A 330 8.15 4.75 7.07
CA SER A 330 7.74 3.79 8.11
C SER A 330 8.81 3.62 9.18
N LYS A 331 10.09 3.54 8.78
CA LYS A 331 11.23 3.48 9.71
C LYS A 331 11.36 4.76 10.53
N GLU A 332 11.22 5.92 9.91
CA GLU A 332 11.31 7.19 10.61
C GLU A 332 10.16 7.36 11.61
N LEU A 333 8.93 7.12 11.19
CA LEU A 333 7.75 7.13 12.06
C LEU A 333 7.90 6.13 13.21
N ALA A 334 8.56 4.99 12.97
CA ALA A 334 8.83 4.03 14.04
C ALA A 334 9.76 4.55 15.13
N LYS A 335 10.70 5.43 14.79
CA LYS A 335 11.54 6.11 15.80
C LYS A 335 10.72 7.17 16.53
N GLN A 336 10.00 8.00 15.78
CA GLN A 336 9.22 9.09 16.36
C GLN A 336 8.14 8.60 17.33
N ARG A 337 7.46 7.48 17.03
CA ARG A 337 6.46 6.90 17.96
C ARG A 337 7.02 6.62 19.36
N ILE A 338 8.29 6.21 19.44
CA ILE A 338 8.96 5.87 20.70
C ILE A 338 9.24 7.16 21.47
N LEU A 339 9.74 8.18 20.76
CA LEU A 339 10.00 9.50 21.32
C LEU A 339 8.73 10.18 21.84
N TRP A 340 7.61 10.01 21.15
CA TRP A 340 6.30 10.51 21.57
C TRP A 340 5.65 9.68 22.70
N GLY A 341 6.31 8.64 23.22
CA GLY A 341 5.79 7.84 24.32
C GLY A 341 4.67 6.84 23.95
N TYR A 342 4.40 6.62 22.66
CA TYR A 342 3.39 5.63 22.21
C TYR A 342 3.90 4.19 22.22
N GLY A 343 5.19 3.97 22.49
CA GLY A 343 5.81 2.64 22.49
C GLY A 343 5.60 1.90 21.17
N GLU A 344 5.50 0.58 21.20
CA GLU A 344 5.32 -0.24 19.98
C GLU A 344 3.87 -0.31 19.47
N ARG A 345 3.07 0.75 19.62
CA ARG A 345 1.69 0.77 19.07
C ARG A 345 1.72 0.50 17.56
N LYS A 346 1.41 -0.74 17.17
CA LYS A 346 1.43 -1.23 15.78
C LYS A 346 0.46 -0.48 14.87
N ALA A 347 -0.60 0.11 15.43
CA ALA A 347 -1.59 0.89 14.70
C ALA A 347 -1.03 2.25 14.21
N LEU A 348 -0.02 2.82 14.91
CA LEU A 348 0.55 4.12 14.54
C LEU A 348 1.52 3.96 13.35
N THR A 349 0.93 3.93 12.16
CA THR A 349 1.59 3.86 10.85
C THR A 349 1.28 5.14 10.07
N CYS A 350 1.88 5.36 8.89
CA CYS A 350 1.50 6.50 8.03
C CYS A 350 0.00 6.47 7.68
N LYS A 351 -0.57 5.25 7.52
CA LYS A 351 -2.02 5.09 7.35
C LYS A 351 -2.79 5.42 8.64
N GLY A 352 -2.21 5.09 9.80
CA GLY A 352 -2.76 5.46 11.11
C GLY A 352 -2.80 6.97 11.33
N LEU A 353 -1.80 7.72 10.85
CA LEU A 353 -1.82 9.20 10.91
C LEU A 353 -3.02 9.78 10.15
N ARG A 354 -3.39 9.20 9.00
CA ARG A 354 -4.63 9.58 8.27
C ARG A 354 -5.91 9.32 9.07
N ALA A 355 -5.93 8.24 9.85
CA ALA A 355 -7.05 7.94 10.75
C ALA A 355 -7.13 8.94 11.92
N ILE A 356 -5.99 9.25 12.53
CA ILE A 356 -5.87 10.27 13.59
C ILE A 356 -6.33 11.63 13.05
N TYR A 357 -5.80 12.06 11.90
CA TYR A 357 -6.22 13.29 11.24
C TYR A 357 -7.74 13.35 11.06
N ALA A 358 -8.36 12.29 10.53
CA ALA A 358 -9.80 12.27 10.31
C ALA A 358 -10.60 12.44 11.62
N LYS A 359 -10.14 11.82 12.70
CA LYS A 359 -10.76 11.91 14.03
C LYS A 359 -10.57 13.28 14.68
N VAL A 360 -9.36 13.82 14.65
CA VAL A 360 -9.05 15.15 15.21
C VAL A 360 -9.76 16.24 14.41
N SER A 361 -9.74 16.15 13.08
CA SER A 361 -10.46 17.08 12.20
C SER A 361 -11.97 17.04 12.50
N HIS A 362 -12.57 15.85 12.56
CA HIS A 362 -13.97 15.73 12.95
C HIS A 362 -14.24 16.30 14.34
N ALA A 363 -13.37 16.02 15.33
CA ALA A 363 -13.49 16.55 16.69
C ALA A 363 -13.48 18.09 16.72
N ASN A 364 -12.59 18.72 15.96
CA ASN A 364 -12.56 20.19 15.83
C ASN A 364 -13.79 20.77 15.13
N HIS A 365 -14.48 19.97 14.30
CA HIS A 365 -15.74 20.35 13.66
C HIS A 365 -17.01 19.94 14.42
N ARG A 366 -16.88 19.24 15.57
CA ARG A 366 -18.02 18.60 16.30
C ARG A 366 -19.11 19.54 16.79
N ALA A 367 -18.95 20.86 16.65
CA ALA A 367 -20.03 21.81 16.91
C ALA A 367 -21.32 21.53 16.09
N GLN A 368 -21.30 20.65 15.07
CA GLN A 368 -22.42 20.50 14.13
C GLN A 368 -23.02 19.08 13.95
N SER A 369 -22.47 18.00 14.54
CA SER A 369 -23.02 16.65 14.26
C SER A 369 -22.88 15.63 15.40
N ALA A 370 -23.98 15.33 16.08
CA ALA A 370 -24.10 14.21 17.01
C ALA A 370 -24.35 12.85 16.29
N ASN A 371 -24.47 12.85 14.96
CA ASN A 371 -24.92 11.73 14.17
C ASN A 371 -23.73 10.93 13.55
N PRO A 372 -23.57 9.62 13.83
CA PRO A 372 -22.51 8.78 13.24
C PRO A 372 -22.48 8.76 11.71
N GLN A 373 -23.63 8.89 11.06
CA GLN A 373 -23.72 8.99 9.60
C GLN A 373 -23.10 10.29 9.08
N GLN A 374 -23.26 11.40 9.81
CA GLN A 374 -22.63 12.68 9.46
C GLN A 374 -21.11 12.62 9.68
N GLU A 375 -20.64 11.99 10.76
CA GLU A 375 -19.19 11.72 10.95
C GLU A 375 -18.62 10.93 9.78
N THR A 376 -19.32 9.88 9.36
CA THR A 376 -18.89 9.03 8.24
C THR A 376 -18.83 9.80 6.92
N ALA A 377 -19.85 10.60 6.62
CA ALA A 377 -19.90 11.45 5.42
C ALA A 377 -18.81 12.53 5.44
N TYR A 378 -18.59 13.17 6.58
CA TYR A 378 -17.52 14.15 6.78
C TYR A 378 -16.14 13.54 6.54
N ILE A 379 -15.84 12.40 7.18
CA ILE A 379 -14.58 11.68 6.99
C ILE A 379 -14.41 11.25 5.53
N ALA A 380 -15.47 10.75 4.89
CA ALA A 380 -15.44 10.38 3.48
C ALA A 380 -15.11 11.59 2.58
N GLY A 381 -15.71 12.75 2.84
CA GLY A 381 -15.48 14.00 2.12
C GLY A 381 -14.03 14.47 2.22
N ILE A 382 -13.52 14.67 3.43
CA ILE A 382 -12.15 15.19 3.63
C ILE A 382 -11.10 14.19 3.13
N LEU A 383 -11.36 12.88 3.16
CA LEU A 383 -10.43 11.85 2.65
C LEU A 383 -10.58 11.57 1.15
N GLY A 384 -11.46 12.29 0.44
CA GLY A 384 -11.66 12.15 -1.01
C GLY A 384 -12.15 10.75 -1.40
N HIS A 385 -13.07 10.18 -0.62
CA HIS A 385 -13.76 8.94 -0.96
C HIS A 385 -14.85 9.17 -2.01
N GLY A 386 -15.31 8.11 -2.66
CA GLY A 386 -16.30 8.22 -3.73
C GLY A 386 -17.69 8.60 -3.23
N ARG A 387 -18.56 9.03 -4.14
CA ARG A 387 -19.96 9.38 -3.84
C ARG A 387 -20.70 8.30 -3.05
N ALA A 388 -20.52 7.03 -3.40
CA ALA A 388 -21.16 5.92 -2.70
C ALA A 388 -20.76 5.87 -1.21
N ASP A 389 -19.52 6.21 -0.88
CA ASP A 389 -19.03 6.30 0.50
C ASP A 389 -19.62 7.53 1.22
N ILE A 390 -19.67 8.69 0.53
CA ILE A 390 -20.20 9.96 1.07
C ILE A 390 -21.69 9.86 1.38
N MET A 391 -22.46 9.19 0.52
CA MET A 391 -23.89 8.95 0.73
C MET A 391 -24.19 7.79 1.69
N GLY A 392 -23.16 7.18 2.28
CA GLY A 392 -23.30 6.10 3.26
C GLY A 392 -23.70 4.73 2.68
N ALA A 393 -23.58 4.54 1.36
CA ALA A 393 -23.86 3.26 0.70
C ALA A 393 -22.71 2.24 0.86
N ASP A 394 -21.46 2.72 0.98
CA ASP A 394 -20.31 1.90 1.39
C ASP A 394 -19.62 2.55 2.60
N THR A 395 -19.96 2.08 3.80
CA THR A 395 -19.39 2.60 5.05
C THR A 395 -18.10 1.87 5.45
N SER A 396 -17.69 0.84 4.71
CA SER A 396 -16.59 -0.05 5.12
C SER A 396 -15.23 0.65 5.10
N THR A 397 -15.00 1.52 4.11
CA THR A 397 -13.72 2.23 3.97
C THR A 397 -13.56 3.35 5.00
N PRO A 398 -14.54 4.25 5.22
CA PRO A 398 -14.48 5.23 6.32
C PRO A 398 -14.39 4.56 7.71
N ALA A 399 -15.15 3.49 7.95
CA ALA A 399 -15.15 2.78 9.24
C ALA A 399 -13.77 2.20 9.58
N ALA A 400 -12.94 1.88 8.57
CA ALA A 400 -11.58 1.42 8.79
C ALA A 400 -10.67 2.48 9.43
N TYR A 401 -10.95 3.77 9.24
CA TYR A 401 -10.22 4.88 9.89
C TYR A 401 -10.77 5.20 11.28
N GLN A 402 -12.00 4.82 11.58
CA GLN A 402 -12.58 5.00 12.92
C GLN A 402 -12.17 3.90 13.90
N ALA A 403 -11.64 2.79 13.40
CA ALA A 403 -11.42 1.57 14.15
C ALA A 403 -10.13 1.52 14.99
N ASP A 404 -9.21 2.46 14.82
CA ASP A 404 -7.86 2.33 15.40
C ASP A 404 -7.59 3.34 16.53
N PHE A 405 -8.33 4.44 16.62
CA PHE A 405 -8.05 5.54 17.54
C PHE A 405 -9.33 6.20 18.08
N GLU A 406 -9.34 6.46 19.39
CA GLU A 406 -10.33 7.28 20.09
C GLU A 406 -9.61 8.48 20.70
N ILE A 407 -9.82 9.68 20.15
CA ILE A 407 -9.12 10.89 20.60
C ILE A 407 -9.68 11.29 21.98
N THR A 408 -8.79 11.57 22.94
CA THR A 408 -9.19 12.06 24.27
C THR A 408 -9.94 13.39 24.14
N GLU A 409 -11.04 13.54 24.89
CA GLU A 409 -11.77 14.81 24.98
C GLU A 409 -10.84 15.96 25.41
N GLY A 410 -11.03 17.16 24.84
CA GLY A 410 -10.25 18.35 25.16
C GLY A 410 -9.25 18.82 24.10
N TRP A 411 -9.13 18.10 22.97
CA TRP A 411 -8.38 18.58 21.81
C TRP A 411 -9.24 19.51 20.94
N GLU A 412 -9.31 20.78 21.33
CA GLU A 412 -9.86 21.88 20.53
C GLU A 412 -8.69 22.77 20.09
N ILE A 413 -8.21 22.57 18.85
CA ILE A 413 -7.12 23.40 18.31
C ILE A 413 -7.65 24.78 17.90
N LEU A 414 -8.94 24.86 17.58
CA LEU A 414 -9.53 26.00 16.87
C LEU A 414 -10.67 26.64 17.66
N PRO A 415 -10.70 27.97 17.78
CA PRO A 415 -11.90 28.68 18.20
C PRO A 415 -13.08 28.24 17.32
N THR A 416 -14.22 27.96 17.95
CA THR A 416 -15.45 27.57 17.24
C THR A 416 -15.76 28.58 16.13
N GLY A 417 -15.69 28.18 14.86
CA GLY A 417 -16.02 29.02 13.69
C GLY A 417 -14.87 29.39 12.73
N MET A 418 -13.63 28.91 12.95
CA MET A 418 -12.50 29.19 12.04
C MET A 418 -12.22 28.13 10.97
N MET A 419 -12.96 27.01 11.00
CA MET A 419 -12.90 26.00 9.95
C MET A 419 -13.93 26.30 8.85
N PRO A 420 -13.65 25.95 7.58
CA PRO A 420 -14.66 26.01 6.53
C PRO A 420 -15.89 25.20 6.92
N GLU A 421 -17.10 25.68 6.62
CA GLU A 421 -18.29 24.90 6.93
C GLU A 421 -18.21 23.55 6.19
N PRO A 422 -18.54 22.42 6.87
CA PRO A 422 -18.62 21.16 6.17
C PRO A 422 -19.62 21.31 5.02
N PRO A 423 -19.35 20.73 3.83
CA PRO A 423 -20.29 20.82 2.73
C PRO A 423 -21.65 20.30 3.20
N THR A 424 -22.65 21.15 3.06
CA THR A 424 -24.03 20.87 3.46
C THR A 424 -24.51 19.62 2.75
N THR A 425 -25.55 18.97 3.28
CA THR A 425 -26.17 17.83 2.56
C THR A 425 -26.65 18.26 1.16
N ALA A 426 -26.98 19.54 0.98
CA ALA A 426 -27.34 20.11 -0.32
C ALA A 426 -26.12 20.25 -1.24
N GLU A 427 -25.00 20.80 -0.77
CA GLU A 427 -23.75 20.88 -1.55
C GLU A 427 -23.18 19.51 -1.87
N LEU A 428 -23.19 18.57 -0.92
CA LEU A 428 -22.85 17.17 -1.18
C LEU A 428 -23.77 16.53 -2.23
N ARG A 429 -25.05 16.91 -2.24
CA ARG A 429 -26.00 16.47 -3.29
C ARG A 429 -25.77 17.18 -4.61
N GLU A 430 -25.39 18.45 -4.62
CA GLU A 430 -25.16 19.25 -5.82
C GLU A 430 -23.85 18.86 -6.51
N MET A 431 -22.78 18.66 -5.74
CA MET A 431 -21.56 17.96 -6.16
C MET A 431 -21.89 16.58 -6.73
N ALA A 432 -22.87 15.88 -6.17
CA ALA A 432 -23.33 14.59 -6.66
C ALA A 432 -24.25 14.68 -7.91
N VAL A 433 -24.95 15.79 -8.14
CA VAL A 433 -25.84 16.01 -9.29
C VAL A 433 -25.06 16.50 -10.51
N ALA A 434 -24.05 17.38 -10.33
CA ALA A 434 -23.16 17.85 -11.39
C ALA A 434 -22.37 16.70 -12.07
N VAL A 435 -22.23 15.56 -11.39
CA VAL A 435 -21.63 14.32 -11.90
C VAL A 435 -22.57 13.48 -12.74
N LEU A 436 -23.90 13.64 -12.60
CA LEU A 436 -24.92 12.84 -13.32
C LEU A 436 -25.56 13.55 -14.51
N SER A 437 -25.39 14.87 -14.62
CA SER A 437 -25.94 15.67 -15.73
C SER A 437 -25.00 15.76 -16.94
N LYS A 438 -23.94 14.95 -16.94
CA LYS A 438 -23.04 14.66 -18.06
C LYS A 438 -22.92 13.14 -18.19
#